data_AF-A0A558DJ48-F1
#
_entry.id   AF-A0A558DJ48-F1
#
_cell.length_a   1.000
_cell.length_b   1.000
_cell.length_c   1.000
_cell.angle_alpha   90.00
_cell.angle_beta   90.00
_cell.angle_gamma   90.00
#
_symmetry.space_group_name_H-M   'P 1'
#
loop_
_entity.id
_entity.type
_entity.pdbx_description
1 polymer ?
#
loop_
_entity_poly.entity_id
_entity_poly.type
_entity_poly.pdbx_seq_one_letter_code
_entity_poly.pdbx_strand_id
1 'polypeptide(L)'
;MNTLPTAADERRDLVMTTLAKVLAGVQEIDTAAAITSATPDQLLEILDSEEGGRAVVSHLARMRDSGELLKAQALAPLEKLVSRIDEQIDAGAVSVSTAAKLMDTLLKLSGLAEERAARLRAQAADDTPKMNITICYKGEEPPAGMAEHSIVIRFPTTERPGNRTIDITPTKGGDDGDE
;
A
#
# COMPACT_ATOMS: atom_id res chain seq x y z
N MET A 1 -17.58 8.22 12.87
CA MET A 1 -18.42 7.47 11.91
C MET A 1 -17.46 6.89 10.89
N ASN A 2 -17.34 5.56 10.82
CA ASN A 2 -16.57 4.89 9.77
C ASN A 2 -17.35 5.04 8.45
N THR A 3 -16.93 5.96 7.59
CA THR A 3 -17.33 5.91 6.19
C THR A 3 -16.65 4.70 5.58
N LEU A 4 -17.43 3.65 5.34
CA LEU A 4 -16.98 2.50 4.57
C LEU A 4 -16.44 3.00 3.21
N PRO A 5 -15.33 2.43 2.70
CA PRO A 5 -14.81 2.82 1.40
C PRO A 5 -15.91 2.71 0.36
N THR A 6 -16.05 3.73 -0.47
CA THR A 6 -17.05 3.72 -1.54
C THR A 6 -16.56 2.84 -2.68
N ALA A 7 -17.49 2.33 -3.51
CA ALA A 7 -17.11 1.58 -4.71
C ALA A 7 -16.22 2.39 -5.68
N ALA A 8 -16.27 3.73 -5.59
CA ALA A 8 -15.39 4.62 -6.35
C ALA A 8 -13.96 4.64 -5.79
N ASP A 9 -13.80 4.60 -4.46
CA ASP A 9 -12.49 4.56 -3.79
C ASP A 9 -11.76 3.25 -4.08
N GLU A 10 -12.46 2.12 -4.02
CA GLU A 10 -11.91 0.80 -4.33
C GLU A 10 -11.47 0.71 -5.79
N ARG A 11 -12.26 1.26 -6.71
CA ARG A 11 -11.91 1.30 -8.14
C ARG A 11 -10.69 2.18 -8.38
N ARG A 12 -10.61 3.34 -7.73
CA ARG A 12 -9.45 4.24 -7.83
C ARG A 12 -8.19 3.56 -7.30
N ASP A 13 -8.28 2.89 -6.16
CA ASP A 13 -7.14 2.18 -5.58
C ASP A 13 -6.67 1.01 -6.47
N LEU A 14 -7.62 0.27 -7.06
CA LEU A 14 -7.32 -0.77 -8.04
C LEU A 14 -6.56 -0.22 -9.26
N VAL A 15 -7.03 0.89 -9.83
CA VAL A 15 -6.37 1.57 -10.97
C VAL A 15 -4.96 2.03 -10.58
N MET A 16 -4.80 2.68 -9.44
CA MET A 16 -3.49 3.13 -8.96
C MET A 16 -2.52 1.97 -8.72
N THR A 17 -3.01 0.88 -8.14
CA THR A 17 -2.22 -0.34 -7.89
C THR A 17 -1.76 -0.97 -9.20
N THR A 18 -2.65 -1.08 -10.19
CA THR A 18 -2.30 -1.67 -11.50
C THR A 18 -1.34 -0.78 -12.27
N LEU A 19 -1.56 0.53 -12.31
CA LEU A 19 -0.64 1.49 -12.93
C LEU A 19 0.74 1.49 -12.26
N ALA A 20 0.81 1.41 -10.93
CA ALA A 20 2.07 1.30 -10.20
C ALA A 20 2.83 0.02 -10.56
N LYS A 21 2.12 -1.10 -10.71
CA LYS A 21 2.69 -2.38 -11.19
C LYS A 21 3.20 -2.29 -12.63
N VAL A 22 2.50 -1.54 -13.49
CA VAL A 22 2.97 -1.27 -14.87
C VAL A 22 4.26 -0.45 -14.84
N LEU A 23 4.32 0.66 -14.09
CA LEU A 23 5.54 1.45 -13.95
C LEU A 23 6.72 0.67 -13.38
N ALA A 24 6.46 -0.27 -12.48
CA ALA A 24 7.49 -1.12 -11.91
C ALA A 24 7.92 -2.28 -12.82
N GLY A 25 7.34 -2.40 -14.02
CA GLY A 25 7.66 -3.44 -15.00
C GLY A 25 7.23 -4.85 -14.59
N VAL A 26 6.33 -4.98 -13.61
CA VAL A 26 5.83 -6.30 -13.15
C VAL A 26 4.51 -6.69 -13.79
N GLN A 27 3.87 -5.76 -14.51
CA GLN A 27 2.60 -5.96 -15.17
C GLN A 27 2.58 -5.23 -16.52
N GLU A 28 1.97 -5.86 -17.52
CA GLU A 28 1.77 -5.24 -18.83
C GLU A 28 0.53 -4.35 -18.85
N ILE A 29 0.56 -3.28 -19.65
CA ILE A 29 -0.53 -2.29 -19.73
C ILE A 29 -1.84 -2.93 -20.18
N ASP A 30 -1.82 -3.89 -21.10
CA ASP A 30 -3.01 -4.59 -21.57
C ASP A 30 -3.65 -5.45 -20.48
N THR A 31 -2.82 -6.08 -19.64
CA THR A 31 -3.31 -6.83 -18.48
C THR A 31 -3.92 -5.89 -17.45
N ALA A 32 -3.30 -4.73 -17.22
CA ALA A 32 -3.83 -3.72 -16.31
C ALA A 32 -5.19 -3.16 -16.81
N ALA A 33 -5.31 -2.90 -18.10
CA ALA A 33 -6.54 -2.47 -18.77
C ALA A 33 -7.68 -3.49 -18.56
N ALA A 34 -7.39 -4.78 -18.77
CA ALA A 34 -8.35 -5.86 -18.54
C ALA A 34 -8.85 -5.92 -17.09
N ILE A 35 -7.96 -5.78 -16.10
CA ILE A 35 -8.32 -5.82 -14.67
C ILE A 35 -9.16 -4.61 -14.26
N THR A 36 -8.83 -3.44 -14.79
CA THR A 36 -9.47 -2.17 -14.43
C THR A 36 -10.73 -1.88 -15.25
N SER A 37 -11.04 -2.71 -16.26
CA SER A 37 -12.10 -2.46 -17.23
C SER A 37 -11.94 -1.10 -17.95
N ALA A 38 -10.70 -0.67 -18.13
CA ALA A 38 -10.31 0.54 -18.89
C ALA A 38 -9.61 0.13 -20.19
N THR A 39 -9.36 1.08 -21.08
CA THR A 39 -8.49 0.86 -22.25
C THR A 39 -7.03 1.17 -21.89
N PRO A 40 -6.04 0.60 -22.61
CA PRO A 40 -4.63 0.96 -22.44
C PRO A 40 -4.40 2.47 -22.60
N ASP A 41 -5.05 3.12 -23.57
CA ASP A 41 -4.92 4.55 -23.81
C ASP A 41 -5.40 5.39 -22.61
N GLN A 42 -6.53 5.02 -22.00
CA GLN A 42 -7.04 5.70 -20.80
C GLN A 42 -6.06 5.59 -19.61
N LEU A 43 -5.41 4.43 -19.47
CA LEU A 43 -4.40 4.21 -18.45
C LEU A 43 -3.12 5.01 -18.71
N LEU A 44 -2.70 5.11 -19.97
CA LEU A 44 -1.55 5.92 -20.37
C LEU A 44 -1.81 7.42 -20.20
N GLU A 45 -3.02 7.90 -20.50
CA GLU A 45 -3.41 9.29 -20.24
C GLU A 45 -3.30 9.66 -18.76
N ILE A 46 -3.66 8.75 -17.84
CA ILE A 46 -3.49 8.97 -16.39
C ILE A 46 -2.00 9.12 -16.05
N LEU A 47 -1.13 8.29 -16.63
CA LEU A 47 0.31 8.35 -16.40
C LEU A 47 0.96 9.60 -16.98
N ASP A 48 0.45 10.09 -18.11
CA ASP A 48 0.96 11.28 -18.81
C ASP A 48 0.49 12.58 -18.14
N SER A 49 -0.66 12.55 -17.45
CA SER A 49 -1.12 13.69 -16.65
C SER A 49 -0.18 13.95 -15.46
N GLU A 50 0.12 15.22 -15.18
CA GLU A 50 1.02 15.57 -14.07
C GLU A 50 0.50 15.07 -12.72
N GLU A 51 -0.80 15.25 -12.45
CA GLU A 51 -1.40 14.81 -11.21
C GLU A 51 -1.47 13.29 -11.10
N GLY A 52 -1.93 12.61 -12.16
CA GLY A 52 -2.05 11.16 -12.20
C GLY A 52 -0.69 10.47 -12.11
N GLY A 53 0.31 10.93 -12.87
CA GLY A 53 1.68 10.44 -12.82
C GLY A 53 2.29 10.57 -11.42
N ARG A 54 2.17 11.75 -10.78
CA ARG A 54 2.64 11.94 -9.39
C ARG A 54 1.91 11.03 -8.41
N ALA A 55 0.60 10.87 -8.55
CA ALA A 55 -0.20 10.01 -7.69
C ALA A 55 0.18 8.53 -7.83
N VAL A 56 0.43 8.04 -9.05
CA VAL A 56 0.91 6.68 -9.31
C VAL A 56 2.32 6.48 -8.76
N VAL A 57 3.23 7.43 -8.93
CA VAL A 57 4.59 7.37 -8.35
C VAL A 57 4.55 7.31 -6.83
N SER A 58 3.72 8.14 -6.19
CA SER A 58 3.50 8.11 -4.74
C SER A 58 2.90 6.78 -4.28
N HIS A 59 1.96 6.22 -5.05
CA HIS A 59 1.39 4.91 -4.78
C HIS A 59 2.44 3.79 -4.92
N LEU A 60 3.29 3.84 -5.95
CA LEU A 60 4.41 2.92 -6.14
C LEU A 60 5.41 2.98 -4.97
N ALA A 61 5.74 4.19 -4.49
CA ALA A 61 6.59 4.35 -3.32
C ALA A 61 5.97 3.68 -2.08
N ARG A 62 4.67 3.91 -1.82
CA ARG A 62 3.95 3.23 -0.74
C ARG A 62 3.97 1.71 -0.86
N MET A 63 3.77 1.17 -2.07
CA MET A 63 3.84 -0.28 -2.31
C MET A 63 5.24 -0.84 -2.07
N ARG A 64 6.29 -0.07 -2.39
CA ARG A 64 7.68 -0.46 -2.12
C ARG A 64 7.93 -0.52 -0.63
N ASP A 65 7.53 0.52 0.09
CA ASP A 65 7.77 0.66 1.52
C ASP A 65 6.91 -0.33 2.33
N SER A 66 5.71 -0.69 1.85
CA SER A 66 4.87 -1.75 2.41
C SER A 66 5.31 -3.17 1.99
N GLY A 67 6.30 -3.31 1.13
CA GLY A 67 6.74 -4.60 0.59
C GLY A 67 5.73 -5.31 -0.32
N GLU A 68 4.62 -4.66 -0.69
CA GLU A 68 3.68 -5.20 -1.69
C GLU A 68 4.30 -5.30 -3.08
N LEU A 69 5.17 -4.35 -3.43
CA LEU A 69 5.91 -4.41 -4.68
C LEU A 69 6.85 -5.61 -4.72
N LEU A 70 7.53 -5.92 -3.62
CA LEU A 70 8.40 -7.09 -3.49
C LEU A 70 7.61 -8.38 -3.74
N LYS A 71 6.39 -8.48 -3.17
CA LYS A 71 5.51 -9.62 -3.41
C LYS A 71 5.13 -9.74 -4.87
N ALA A 72 4.71 -8.62 -5.50
CA ALA A 72 4.33 -8.60 -6.90
C ALA A 72 5.51 -9.03 -7.81
N GLN A 73 6.72 -8.56 -7.51
CA GLN A 73 7.95 -8.92 -8.22
C GLN A 73 8.35 -10.38 -8.03
N ALA A 74 8.09 -10.97 -6.86
CA ALA A 74 8.45 -12.35 -6.57
C ALA A 74 7.41 -13.36 -7.08
N LEU A 75 6.12 -13.08 -6.89
CA LEU A 75 5.03 -14.03 -7.18
C LEU A 75 4.90 -14.32 -8.68
N ALA A 76 4.87 -13.29 -9.53
CA ALA A 76 4.63 -13.49 -10.96
C ALA A 76 5.70 -14.38 -11.65
N PRO A 77 7.01 -14.22 -11.39
CA PRO A 77 8.02 -15.15 -11.88
C PRO A 77 7.89 -16.55 -11.28
N LEU A 78 7.53 -16.68 -9.99
CA LEU A 78 7.34 -17.98 -9.34
C LEU A 78 6.15 -18.74 -9.95
N GLU A 79 5.03 -18.07 -10.21
CA GLU A 79 3.86 -18.66 -10.89
C GLU A 79 4.22 -19.14 -12.30
N LYS A 80 4.93 -18.32 -13.09
CA LYS A 80 5.44 -18.72 -14.40
C LYS A 80 6.37 -19.93 -14.33
N LEU A 81 7.20 -20.02 -13.29
CA LEU A 81 8.07 -21.17 -13.06
C LEU A 81 7.28 -22.43 -12.71
N VAL A 82 6.23 -22.33 -11.88
CA VAL A 82 5.33 -23.45 -11.58
C VAL A 82 4.69 -23.99 -12.85
N SER A 83 4.06 -23.12 -13.66
CA SER A 83 3.41 -23.55 -14.91
C SER A 83 4.39 -24.23 -15.87
N ARG A 84 5.62 -23.70 -15.97
CA ARG A 84 6.66 -24.30 -16.83
C ARG A 84 7.16 -25.64 -16.30
N ILE A 85 7.19 -25.83 -14.98
CA ILE A 85 7.54 -27.12 -14.37
C ILE A 85 6.46 -28.15 -14.68
N ASP A 86 5.18 -27.78 -14.55
CA ASP A 86 4.05 -28.66 -14.88
C ASP A 86 4.12 -29.13 -16.35
N GLU A 87 4.35 -28.22 -17.29
CA GLU A 87 4.56 -28.55 -18.70
C GLU A 87 5.74 -29.53 -18.92
N GLN A 88 6.84 -29.36 -18.16
CA GLN A 88 8.00 -30.25 -18.26
C GLN A 88 7.80 -31.62 -17.62
N ILE A 89 6.92 -31.72 -16.61
CA ILE A 89 6.49 -33.00 -16.04
C ILE A 89 5.64 -33.74 -17.08
N ASP A 90 4.65 -33.06 -17.67
CA ASP A 90 3.77 -33.63 -18.69
C ASP A 90 4.54 -34.09 -19.92
N ALA A 91 5.60 -33.36 -20.30
CA ALA A 91 6.51 -33.73 -21.38
C ALA A 91 7.52 -34.83 -21.01
N GLY A 92 7.57 -35.29 -19.75
CA GLY A 92 8.51 -36.30 -19.26
C GLY A 92 9.97 -35.81 -19.18
N ALA A 93 10.22 -34.51 -19.31
CA ALA A 93 11.56 -33.91 -19.26
C ALA A 93 12.11 -33.79 -17.82
N VAL A 94 11.22 -33.77 -16.82
CA VAL A 94 11.55 -33.70 -15.39
C VAL A 94 10.96 -34.89 -14.66
N SER A 95 11.77 -35.57 -13.84
CA SER A 95 11.26 -36.64 -12.99
C SER A 95 10.36 -36.11 -11.88
N VAL A 96 9.37 -36.90 -11.47
CA VAL A 96 8.44 -36.54 -10.37
C VAL A 96 9.19 -36.18 -9.08
N SER A 97 10.30 -36.86 -8.77
CA SER A 97 11.11 -36.57 -7.58
C SER A 97 11.87 -35.24 -7.68
N THR A 98 12.24 -34.81 -8.88
CA THR A 98 12.88 -33.51 -9.12
C THR A 98 11.84 -32.39 -9.08
N ALA A 99 10.67 -32.62 -9.69
CA ALA A 99 9.53 -31.71 -9.62
C ALA A 99 9.13 -31.40 -8.17
N ALA A 100 9.02 -32.41 -7.31
CA ALA A 100 8.69 -32.21 -5.90
C ALA A 100 9.70 -31.30 -5.16
N LYS A 101 11.00 -31.43 -5.45
CA LYS A 101 12.05 -30.57 -4.87
C LYS A 101 11.99 -29.14 -5.41
N LEU A 102 11.68 -28.98 -6.69
CA LEU A 102 11.50 -27.67 -7.29
C LEU A 102 10.30 -26.95 -6.68
N MET A 103 9.17 -27.64 -6.53
CA MET A 103 7.97 -27.09 -5.88
C MET A 103 8.21 -26.69 -4.42
N ASP A 104 8.91 -27.52 -3.63
CA ASP A 104 9.32 -27.18 -2.27
C ASP A 104 10.23 -25.94 -2.24
N THR A 105 11.14 -25.80 -3.21
CA THR A 105 12.01 -24.62 -3.33
C THR A 105 11.21 -23.37 -3.67
N LEU A 106 10.26 -23.46 -4.61
CA LEU A 106 9.40 -22.33 -4.98
C LEU A 106 8.51 -21.88 -3.81
N LEU A 107 7.99 -22.83 -3.03
CA LEU A 107 7.23 -22.54 -1.80
C LEU A 107 8.09 -21.84 -0.74
N LYS A 108 9.36 -22.24 -0.58
CA LYS A 108 10.28 -21.56 0.35
C LYS A 108 10.61 -20.14 -0.13
N LEU A 109 10.78 -19.93 -1.43
CA LEU A 109 11.05 -18.61 -2.00
C LEU A 109 9.84 -17.68 -1.85
N SER A 110 8.62 -18.17 -2.05
CA SER A 110 7.41 -17.38 -1.81
C SER A 110 7.26 -17.01 -0.33
N GLY A 111 7.52 -17.96 0.57
CA GLY A 111 7.54 -17.71 2.02
C GLY A 111 8.58 -16.66 2.44
N LEU A 112 9.78 -16.68 1.85
CA LEU A 112 10.81 -15.68 2.12
C LEU A 112 10.41 -14.28 1.62
N ALA A 113 9.77 -14.20 0.45
CA ALA A 113 9.26 -12.92 -0.06
C ALA A 113 8.15 -12.36 0.85
N GLU A 114 7.25 -13.22 1.35
CA GLU A 114 6.22 -12.86 2.32
C GLU A 114 6.81 -12.33 3.62
N GLU A 115 7.80 -13.03 4.18
CA GLU A 115 8.48 -12.63 5.43
C GLU A 115 9.18 -11.28 5.29
N ARG A 116 9.90 -11.06 4.19
CA ARG A 116 10.54 -9.76 3.91
C ARG A 116 9.53 -8.64 3.73
N ALA A 117 8.43 -8.90 3.02
CA ALA A 117 7.36 -7.92 2.88
C ALA A 117 6.70 -7.60 4.22
N ALA A 118 6.45 -8.60 5.07
CA ALA A 118 5.91 -8.39 6.41
C ALA A 118 6.85 -7.53 7.28
N ARG A 119 8.17 -7.76 7.18
CA ARG A 119 9.16 -6.95 7.88
C ARG A 119 9.17 -5.50 7.39
N LEU A 120 9.06 -5.26 6.10
CA LEU A 120 8.95 -3.91 5.53
C LEU A 120 7.69 -3.19 6.02
N ARG A 121 6.53 -3.87 6.08
CA ARG A 121 5.32 -3.28 6.67
C ARG A 121 5.50 -2.88 8.13
N ALA A 122 6.18 -3.73 8.92
CA ALA A 122 6.45 -3.43 10.32
C ALA A 122 7.36 -2.19 10.46
N GLN A 123 8.40 -2.10 9.63
CA GLN A 123 9.30 -0.94 9.59
C GLN A 123 8.57 0.33 9.13
N ALA A 124 7.77 0.27 8.07
CA ALA A 124 6.99 1.41 7.61
C ALA A 124 5.98 1.89 8.67
N ALA A 125 5.39 0.98 9.45
CA ALA A 125 4.50 1.33 10.56
C ALA A 125 5.25 2.02 11.72
N ASP A 126 6.50 1.63 11.98
CA ASP A 126 7.35 2.26 12.99
C ASP A 126 7.90 3.63 12.53
N ASP A 127 8.25 3.76 11.25
CA ASP A 127 8.78 4.98 10.64
C ASP A 127 7.69 6.01 10.28
N THR A 128 6.40 5.63 10.37
CA THR A 128 5.30 6.57 10.14
C THR A 128 5.33 7.65 11.25
N PRO A 129 5.45 8.94 10.91
CA PRO A 129 5.54 10.00 11.90
C PRO A 129 4.28 10.01 12.78
N LYS A 130 4.46 9.67 14.06
CA LYS A 130 3.38 9.67 15.05
C LYS A 130 3.20 11.10 15.55
N MET A 131 2.22 11.81 15.00
CA MET A 131 1.88 13.16 15.46
C MET A 131 1.12 13.07 16.78
N ASN A 132 1.69 13.65 17.83
CA ASN A 132 1.03 13.71 19.14
C ASN A 132 0.20 14.98 19.24
N ILE A 133 -1.13 14.85 19.25
CA ILE A 133 -2.03 15.98 19.46
C ILE A 133 -2.37 16.05 20.94
N THR A 134 -1.95 17.12 21.61
CA THR A 134 -2.28 17.39 23.01
C THR A 134 -3.30 18.52 23.09
N ILE A 135 -4.44 18.27 23.72
CA ILE A 135 -5.45 19.29 23.96
C ILE A 135 -5.36 19.74 25.42
N CYS A 136 -5.07 21.02 25.65
CA CYS A 136 -4.98 21.63 26.97
C CYS A 136 -6.19 22.52 27.22
N TYR A 137 -6.97 22.23 28.27
CA TYR A 137 -8.08 23.06 28.72
C TYR A 137 -7.63 24.16 29.68
N LYS A 138 -8.55 25.04 30.10
CA LYS A 138 -8.23 26.19 30.96
C LYS A 138 -7.50 25.74 32.23
N GLY A 139 -6.28 26.25 32.42
CA GLY A 139 -5.43 25.95 33.57
C GLY A 139 -4.58 24.68 33.45
N GLU A 140 -4.67 23.96 32.33
CA GLU A 140 -3.79 22.81 32.05
C GLU A 140 -2.54 23.27 31.30
N GLU A 141 -1.38 22.77 31.74
CA GLU A 141 -0.12 22.96 31.03
C GLU A 141 0.14 21.79 30.06
N PRO A 142 0.77 22.05 28.91
CA PRO A 142 1.24 20.98 28.05
C PRO A 142 2.24 20.07 28.78
N PRO A 143 2.22 18.74 28.54
CA PRO A 143 3.18 17.82 29.12
C PRO A 143 4.63 18.21 28.74
N ALA A 144 5.53 18.12 29.72
CA ALA A 144 6.95 18.32 29.49
C ALA A 144 7.54 17.13 28.71
N GLY A 145 8.38 17.40 27.71
CA GLY A 145 8.95 16.36 26.85
C GLY A 145 8.07 15.98 25.65
N MET A 146 7.43 16.98 25.02
CA MET A 146 6.75 16.81 23.74
C MET A 146 7.69 16.15 22.71
N ALA A 147 7.17 15.16 22.00
CA ALA A 147 7.89 14.58 20.85
C ALA A 147 8.08 15.65 19.76
N GLU A 148 9.08 15.46 18.89
CA GLU A 148 9.47 16.40 17.83
C GLU A 148 8.31 16.78 16.88
N HIS A 149 7.31 15.90 16.73
CA HIS A 149 6.08 16.15 15.97
C HIS A 149 4.84 16.22 16.89
N SER A 150 4.75 17.28 17.71
CA SER A 150 3.60 17.51 18.58
C SER A 150 2.80 18.77 18.20
N ILE A 151 1.48 18.65 18.17
CA ILE A 151 0.57 19.81 18.07
C ILE A 151 -0.12 20.01 19.41
N VAL A 152 -0.11 21.25 19.91
CA VAL A 152 -0.83 21.63 21.14
C VAL A 152 -2.00 22.53 20.80
N ILE A 153 -3.21 22.07 21.09
CA ILE A 153 -4.43 22.87 20.96
C ILE A 153 -4.82 23.37 22.35
N ARG A 154 -4.83 24.69 22.55
CA ARG A 154 -5.16 25.31 23.84
C ARG A 154 -6.55 25.91 23.81
N PHE A 155 -7.38 25.55 24.79
CA PHE A 155 -8.69 26.16 25.04
C PHE A 155 -8.61 27.03 26.31
N PRO A 156 -8.30 28.33 26.19
CA PRO A 156 -8.00 29.19 27.34
C PRO A 156 -9.23 29.50 28.22
N THR A 157 -10.44 29.30 27.69
CA THR A 157 -11.70 29.65 28.37
C THR A 157 -12.57 28.44 28.68
N THR A 158 -12.22 27.26 28.17
CA THR A 158 -13.05 26.05 28.27
C THR A 158 -12.53 25.15 29.38
N GLU A 159 -13.38 24.81 30.35
CA GLU A 159 -13.08 23.78 31.34
C GLU A 159 -13.15 22.39 30.70
N ARG A 160 -12.37 21.45 31.20
CA ARG A 160 -12.29 20.09 30.63
C ARG A 160 -13.67 19.42 30.70
N PRO A 161 -14.27 19.04 29.55
CA PRO A 161 -15.52 18.29 29.57
C PRO A 161 -15.26 16.89 30.12
N GLY A 162 -16.05 16.46 31.11
CA GLY A 162 -15.93 15.13 31.71
C GLY A 162 -16.05 14.02 30.66
N ASN A 163 -15.06 13.10 30.66
CA ASN A 163 -14.94 11.89 29.83
C ASN A 163 -15.54 11.98 28.40
N ARG A 164 -14.89 12.75 27.53
CA ARG A 164 -15.04 12.57 26.08
C ARG A 164 -13.70 12.15 25.48
N THR A 165 -13.59 10.89 25.08
CA THR A 165 -12.50 10.42 24.20
C THR A 165 -12.73 11.05 22.83
N ILE A 166 -11.82 11.92 22.40
CA ILE A 166 -11.82 12.42 21.03
C ILE A 166 -11.02 11.42 20.22
N ASP A 167 -11.73 10.55 19.49
CA ASP A 167 -11.13 9.62 18.54
C ASP A 167 -10.79 10.41 17.27
N ILE A 168 -9.50 10.76 17.11
CA ILE A 168 -9.01 11.43 15.90
C ILE A 168 -8.54 10.35 14.94
N THR A 169 -9.44 9.91 14.06
CA THR A 169 -9.03 9.16 12.87
C THR A 169 -8.44 10.16 11.88
N PRO A 170 -7.17 10.01 11.43
CA PRO A 170 -6.59 10.93 10.46
C PRO A 170 -7.39 10.84 9.14
N THR A 171 -8.11 11.90 8.80
CA THR A 171 -8.68 12.09 7.48
C THR A 171 -7.54 12.40 6.51
N LYS A 172 -7.40 11.61 5.44
CA LYS A 172 -6.56 11.96 4.30
C LYS A 172 -6.98 13.37 3.84
N GLY A 173 -6.03 14.29 3.74
CA GLY A 173 -6.28 15.69 3.43
C GLY A 173 -7.13 15.86 2.17
N GLY A 174 -8.28 16.50 2.33
CA GLY A 174 -9.04 17.09 1.23
C GLY A 174 -8.50 18.49 1.01
N ASP A 175 -7.80 18.67 -0.11
CA ASP A 175 -7.53 19.97 -0.71
C ASP A 175 -8.77 20.33 -1.54
N ASP A 176 -9.81 20.82 -0.86
CA ASP A 176 -10.90 21.53 -1.53
C ASP A 176 -10.57 23.03 -1.45
N GLY A 177 -9.72 23.46 -2.38
CA GLY A 177 -9.51 24.85 -2.71
C GLY A 177 -10.67 25.35 -3.58
N ASP A 178 -11.34 26.39 -3.08
CA ASP A 178 -12.39 27.16 -3.74
C ASP A 178 -12.02 27.63 -5.16
N GLU A 179 -12.91 27.37 -6.13
CA GLU A 179 -13.52 28.36 -7.03
C GLU A 179 -14.82 27.82 -7.66
#